data_AF-A0A523UHD7-F1
#
_entry.id   AF-A0A523UHD7-F1
#
_cell.length_a   1.000
_cell.length_b   1.000
_cell.length_c   1.000
_cell.angle_alpha   90.00
_cell.angle_beta   90.00
_cell.angle_gamma   90.00
#
_symmetry.space_group_name_H-M   'P 1'
#
loop_
_entity.id
_entity.type
_entity.pdbx_description
1 polymer ?
#
loop_
_entity_poly.entity_id
_entity_poly.type
_entity_poly.pdbx_seq_one_letter_code
_entity_poly.pdbx_strand_id
1 'polypeptide(L)'
;MLSSNKESITQAFADIQWGLGPTEGVGFYKSRKGSVAEQGPAPSLSFPGAALENNEDGPFQTKSEAEGLGLGDYKDLIAKSATPEKPISPCGAWALISECESGDHHFGKRIYCGREWCEVCGEDNSASHKRRQARILPKIQQVKELGYLVIEWPDWARHIGERGLNPDQDQGDPVAGWCYSKADLQETTNMIIEVLAGRRCGRRGRVGGFFARGVGRWHWFGDQCQGKWNPHFNVLVESGYLSKPELEGIKASLRFALNCPELIVHYSYFDKPGQMVQKVRYITRATFRDYSWNPYMAQDLFNFRNIRWWGNWKGEPAWDLGQAKVEGEDIAGLEAVSKLQEGLCPDCGQPLKVLYHNHRTGQPVQWSRPVDSIYLDIWGAQEISGTGYYRIPRQGWHGYIFSPGELLKLEKLAVKARASPSVSPEARMAREHVNAYWERKRRAWDELEDMGFGYFLRNAGK
;
A
#
# COMPACT_ATOMS: atom_id res chain seq x y z
N MET A 1 40.30 40.67 20.65
CA MET A 1 38.91 40.30 21.00
C MET A 1 38.44 39.13 20.13
N LEU A 2 39.14 38.01 20.24
CA LEU A 2 38.83 36.68 19.73
C LEU A 2 39.63 35.74 20.65
N SER A 3 39.08 34.58 21.00
CA SER A 3 39.57 33.59 21.98
C SER A 3 39.16 33.83 23.45
N SER A 4 38.04 33.22 23.85
CA SER A 4 37.77 32.69 25.20
C SER A 4 36.30 32.26 25.29
N ASN A 5 35.99 30.98 25.05
CA ASN A 5 34.82 30.28 25.58
C ASN A 5 34.72 28.85 25.02
N LYS A 6 35.72 28.01 25.32
CA LYS A 6 35.67 26.56 25.07
C LYS A 6 35.83 25.70 26.32
N GLU A 7 35.85 26.29 27.52
CA GLU A 7 36.18 25.55 28.76
C GLU A 7 35.07 25.42 29.81
N SER A 8 33.83 25.89 29.56
CA SER A 8 32.79 25.87 30.62
C SER A 8 31.79 24.69 30.58
N ILE A 9 31.99 23.66 29.75
CA ILE A 9 31.02 22.53 29.64
C ILE A 9 31.57 21.23 30.22
N THR A 10 32.88 21.13 30.47
CA THR A 10 33.51 19.88 30.94
C THR A 10 33.59 19.73 32.46
N GLN A 11 33.17 20.72 33.25
CA GLN A 11 33.35 20.72 34.71
C GLN A 11 32.08 20.42 35.52
N ALA A 12 30.95 20.08 34.88
CA ALA A 12 29.67 19.86 35.57
C ALA A 12 29.26 18.38 35.77
N PHE A 13 30.16 17.42 35.51
CA PHE A 13 29.85 15.97 35.64
C PHE A 13 30.79 15.20 36.57
N ALA A 14 31.60 15.86 37.39
CA ALA A 14 32.58 15.20 38.24
C ALA A 14 32.08 14.75 39.62
N ASP A 15 30.92 15.21 40.10
CA ASP A 15 30.52 14.99 41.50
C ASP A 15 29.17 14.26 41.64
N ILE A 16 29.13 12.97 41.30
CA ILE A 16 28.16 12.02 41.89
C ILE A 16 28.89 10.71 42.21
N GLN A 17 29.41 10.64 43.43
CA GLN A 17 29.91 9.44 44.09
C GLN A 17 28.73 8.61 44.59
N TRP A 18 28.54 7.38 44.11
CA TRP A 18 27.83 6.32 44.88
C TRP A 18 28.39 4.91 44.56
N GLY A 19 29.01 4.33 45.60
CA GLY A 19 28.93 2.93 46.02
C GLY A 19 29.18 1.81 44.99
N LEU A 20 30.42 1.33 44.91
CA LEU A 20 30.75 0.01 44.38
C LEU A 20 30.48 -1.08 45.42
N GLY A 21 29.76 -2.13 45.02
CA GLY A 21 29.80 -3.48 45.60
C GLY A 21 30.14 -4.50 44.49
N PRO A 22 30.88 -5.59 44.76
CA PRO A 22 31.63 -6.31 43.73
C PRO A 22 30.92 -7.56 43.15
N THR A 23 31.26 -7.83 41.88
CA THR A 23 31.41 -9.15 41.19
C THR A 23 30.12 -9.99 40.99
N GLU A 24 29.89 -10.74 39.91
CA GLU A 24 30.72 -11.58 39.02
C GLU A 24 30.07 -11.61 37.61
N GLY A 25 30.82 -11.72 36.51
CA GLY A 25 30.98 -13.02 35.84
C GLY A 25 30.68 -12.92 34.34
N VAL A 26 31.74 -13.01 33.54
CA VAL A 26 31.76 -12.85 32.08
C VAL A 26 31.30 -14.13 31.38
N GLY A 27 30.49 -14.01 30.32
CA GLY A 27 30.11 -15.13 29.45
C GLY A 27 29.89 -14.71 28.00
N PHE A 28 30.94 -14.77 27.19
CA PHE A 28 30.89 -14.68 25.72
C PHE A 28 30.25 -15.94 25.12
N TYR A 29 29.19 -15.81 24.32
CA TYR A 29 28.70 -16.91 23.49
C TYR A 29 29.08 -16.70 22.01
N LYS A 30 30.11 -17.45 21.59
CA LYS A 30 30.37 -17.79 20.18
C LYS A 30 29.49 -18.97 19.81
N SER A 31 28.81 -18.87 18.67
CA SER A 31 28.04 -19.95 18.06
C SER A 31 28.93 -21.16 17.74
N ARG A 32 28.55 -22.35 18.23
CA ARG A 32 29.06 -23.63 17.72
C ARG A 32 27.92 -24.47 17.13
N LYS A 33 28.20 -25.02 15.96
CA LYS A 33 27.47 -26.08 15.25
C LYS A 33 27.75 -27.45 15.91
N GLY A 34 26.80 -28.37 15.72
CA GLY A 34 26.89 -29.80 16.04
C GLY A 34 26.26 -30.13 17.39
N SER A 35 25.51 -31.21 17.60
CA SER A 35 25.23 -32.40 16.80
C SER A 35 24.08 -33.16 17.48
N VAL A 36 23.46 -34.04 16.70
CA VAL A 36 22.42 -35.02 17.04
C VAL A 36 22.61 -35.67 18.42
N ALA A 37 21.54 -35.71 19.21
CA ALA A 37 21.35 -36.68 20.28
C ALA A 37 19.87 -37.04 20.40
N GLU A 38 19.60 -38.32 20.20
CA GLU A 38 18.33 -39.00 20.41
C GLU A 38 17.86 -38.86 21.86
N GLN A 39 16.58 -38.52 22.06
CA GLN A 39 15.87 -38.79 23.30
C GLN A 39 14.49 -39.35 22.97
N GLY A 40 14.20 -40.51 23.58
CA GLY A 40 13.02 -41.34 23.37
C GLY A 40 11.71 -40.75 23.89
N PRO A 41 10.61 -41.51 23.76
CA PRO A 41 9.27 -40.95 23.64
C PRO A 41 8.64 -40.55 24.97
N ALA A 42 7.88 -39.44 24.92
CA ALA A 42 6.98 -38.99 25.97
C ALA A 42 5.71 -39.87 26.04
N PRO A 43 5.08 -40.00 27.22
CA PRO A 43 4.01 -40.95 27.47
C PRO A 43 2.66 -40.52 26.86
N SER A 44 1.94 -41.53 26.37
CA SER A 44 0.59 -41.47 25.81
C SER A 44 -0.46 -41.14 26.87
N LEU A 45 -1.20 -40.05 26.68
CA LEU A 45 -2.45 -39.77 27.38
C LEU A 45 -3.62 -40.13 26.47
N SER A 46 -4.35 -41.17 26.88
CA SER A 46 -5.60 -41.65 26.31
C SER A 46 -6.78 -40.74 26.70
N PHE A 47 -7.59 -40.34 25.72
CA PHE A 47 -8.95 -39.84 25.94
C PHE A 47 -9.96 -40.82 25.32
N PRO A 48 -11.13 -41.02 25.96
CA PRO A 48 -12.12 -42.00 25.53
C PRO A 48 -12.96 -41.49 24.36
N GLY A 49 -13.45 -42.45 23.58
CA GLY A 49 -14.10 -42.23 22.30
C GLY A 49 -15.52 -41.69 22.35
N ALA A 50 -15.95 -41.17 21.20
CA ALA A 50 -17.34 -40.96 20.86
C ALA A 50 -17.55 -41.34 19.38
N ALA A 51 -18.33 -42.40 19.23
CA ALA A 51 -19.06 -42.94 18.09
C ALA A 51 -18.97 -42.25 16.72
N LEU A 52 -18.51 -43.05 15.75
CA LEU A 52 -18.87 -42.98 14.34
C LEU A 52 -20.30 -43.52 14.17
N GLU A 53 -21.19 -42.72 13.58
CA GLU A 53 -22.37 -43.25 12.88
C GLU A 53 -22.19 -43.05 11.38
N ASN A 54 -22.31 -44.19 10.70
CA ASN A 54 -22.29 -44.35 9.26
C ASN A 54 -23.58 -43.78 8.67
N ASN A 55 -23.48 -43.10 7.53
CA ASN A 55 -24.53 -43.13 6.53
C ASN A 55 -23.90 -43.29 5.15
N GLU A 56 -24.24 -44.43 4.56
CA GLU A 56 -23.93 -44.86 3.21
C GLU A 56 -24.88 -44.18 2.18
N ASP A 57 -24.42 -44.21 0.93
CA ASP A 57 -25.20 -44.22 -0.31
C ASP A 57 -25.86 -42.95 -0.87
N GLY A 58 -25.28 -42.47 -1.98
CA GLY A 58 -25.96 -41.64 -2.98
C GLY A 58 -25.04 -41.22 -4.14
N PRO A 59 -25.43 -41.36 -5.43
CA PRO A 59 -24.51 -41.82 -6.47
C PRO A 59 -23.76 -40.71 -7.23
N PHE A 60 -22.60 -41.16 -7.69
CA PHE A 60 -21.72 -40.58 -8.71
C PHE A 60 -22.48 -40.26 -10.00
N GLN A 61 -22.58 -38.98 -10.37
CA GLN A 61 -22.90 -38.55 -11.74
C GLN A 61 -21.80 -37.65 -12.27
N THR A 62 -21.04 -38.19 -13.22
CA THR A 62 -20.17 -37.43 -14.11
C THR A 62 -21.03 -36.70 -15.13
N LYS A 63 -21.00 -35.37 -15.13
CA LYS A 63 -21.45 -34.54 -16.26
C LYS A 63 -20.36 -33.54 -16.62
N SER A 64 -19.84 -33.74 -17.83
CA SER A 64 -19.09 -32.78 -18.62
C SER A 64 -20.04 -31.72 -19.17
N GLU A 65 -20.01 -30.49 -18.67
CA GLU A 65 -20.65 -29.35 -19.32
C GLU A 65 -19.71 -28.14 -19.24
N ALA A 66 -19.10 -27.85 -20.39
CA ALA A 66 -18.52 -26.56 -20.69
C ALA A 66 -19.66 -25.63 -21.11
N GLU A 67 -20.12 -24.75 -20.22
CA GLU A 67 -21.07 -23.69 -20.59
C GLU A 67 -20.76 -22.36 -19.87
N GLY A 68 -20.71 -21.31 -20.71
CA GLY A 68 -20.70 -19.86 -20.48
C GLY A 68 -20.68 -19.27 -19.07
N LEU A 69 -19.65 -18.46 -18.81
CA LEU A 69 -19.69 -17.37 -17.82
C LEU A 69 -20.76 -16.34 -18.25
N GLY A 70 -21.99 -16.56 -17.80
CA GLY A 70 -23.14 -15.68 -18.05
C GLY A 70 -23.06 -14.40 -17.20
N LEU A 71 -23.29 -13.26 -17.84
CA LEU A 71 -23.39 -11.89 -17.29
C LEU A 71 -24.41 -11.69 -16.12
N GLY A 72 -25.11 -12.75 -15.70
CA GLY A 72 -26.10 -12.73 -14.61
C GLY A 72 -25.46 -12.58 -13.22
N ASP A 73 -24.24 -13.10 -13.04
CA ASP A 73 -23.56 -13.16 -11.74
C ASP A 73 -23.16 -11.75 -11.20
N TYR A 74 -22.95 -10.80 -12.10
CA TYR A 74 -22.57 -9.42 -11.74
C TYR A 74 -23.68 -8.65 -11.01
N LYS A 75 -24.95 -8.91 -11.32
CA LYS A 75 -26.09 -8.21 -10.70
C LYS A 75 -26.35 -8.70 -9.27
N ASP A 76 -26.14 -9.98 -9.02
CA ASP A 76 -26.32 -10.59 -7.70
C ASP A 76 -25.22 -10.20 -6.72
N LEU A 77 -23.99 -9.95 -7.21
CA LEU A 77 -22.88 -9.40 -6.42
C LEU A 77 -23.15 -7.96 -5.94
N ILE A 78 -23.82 -7.13 -6.75
CA ILE A 78 -24.19 -5.76 -6.36
C ILE A 78 -25.38 -5.77 -5.40
N ALA A 79 -26.39 -6.61 -5.65
CA ALA A 79 -27.61 -6.67 -4.83
C ALA A 79 -27.36 -7.16 -3.39
N LYS A 80 -26.42 -8.10 -3.17
CA LYS A 80 -26.08 -8.61 -1.83
C LYS A 80 -25.36 -7.61 -0.93
N SER A 81 -24.84 -6.51 -1.49
CA SER A 81 -24.14 -5.45 -0.74
C SER A 81 -25.06 -4.37 -0.16
N ALA A 82 -26.39 -4.48 -0.31
CA ALA A 82 -27.33 -3.44 0.11
C ALA A 82 -27.88 -3.68 1.54
N THR A 83 -27.00 -3.73 2.55
CA THR A 83 -27.37 -3.55 3.97
C THR A 83 -27.10 -2.10 4.42
N PRO A 84 -27.74 -1.59 5.49
CA PRO A 84 -27.65 -0.16 5.87
C PRO A 84 -26.28 0.26 6.43
N GLU A 85 -25.42 -0.70 6.77
CA GLU A 85 -24.02 -0.45 7.03
C GLU A 85 -23.29 -0.33 5.70
N LYS A 86 -22.73 0.85 5.41
CA LYS A 86 -21.96 1.12 4.19
C LYS A 86 -20.97 -0.04 3.95
N PRO A 87 -21.14 -0.86 2.89
CA PRO A 87 -20.25 -2.00 2.66
C PRO A 87 -18.83 -1.48 2.54
N ILE A 88 -17.92 -2.06 3.31
CA ILE A 88 -16.51 -1.76 3.19
C ILE A 88 -16.12 -2.14 1.77
N SER A 89 -15.77 -1.14 0.94
CA SER A 89 -15.31 -1.38 -0.43
C SER A 89 -14.22 -2.47 -0.42
N PRO A 90 -14.31 -3.50 -1.27
CA PRO A 90 -13.32 -4.57 -1.29
C PRO A 90 -11.89 -4.01 -1.52
N CYS A 91 -10.87 -4.53 -0.81
CA CYS A 91 -9.46 -4.16 -1.00
C CYS A 91 -9.12 -4.39 -2.48
N GLY A 92 -8.66 -3.35 -3.17
CA GLY A 92 -8.26 -3.46 -4.58
C GLY A 92 -9.34 -3.15 -5.61
N ALA A 93 -10.57 -2.80 -5.22
CA ALA A 93 -11.69 -2.56 -6.15
C ALA A 93 -11.48 -1.41 -7.14
N TRP A 94 -10.57 -0.49 -6.83
CA TRP A 94 -10.32 0.71 -7.63
C TRP A 94 -8.92 0.70 -8.21
N ALA A 95 -8.71 1.41 -9.31
CA ALA A 95 -7.41 1.65 -9.93
C ALA A 95 -7.27 3.11 -10.35
N LEU A 96 -6.03 3.57 -10.45
CA LEU A 96 -5.65 4.85 -11.04
C LEU A 96 -4.88 4.56 -12.31
N ILE A 97 -5.06 5.36 -13.35
CA ILE A 97 -4.38 5.19 -14.62
C ILE A 97 -3.50 6.40 -14.89
N SER A 98 -2.42 6.17 -15.62
CA SER A 98 -1.50 7.19 -16.09
C SER A 98 -0.97 6.82 -17.46
N GLU A 99 -0.41 7.78 -18.15
CA GLU A 99 0.29 7.61 -19.42
C GLU A 99 1.58 8.42 -19.40
N CYS A 100 2.60 7.95 -20.11
CA CYS A 100 3.80 8.74 -20.33
C CYS A 100 3.50 9.97 -21.20
N GLU A 101 4.35 11.00 -21.15
CA GLU A 101 4.16 12.23 -21.91
C GLU A 101 4.07 12.02 -23.44
N SER A 102 4.74 10.99 -23.98
CA SER A 102 4.62 10.65 -25.41
C SER A 102 3.29 9.99 -25.78
N GLY A 103 2.53 9.50 -24.79
CA GLY A 103 1.29 8.76 -25.00
C GLY A 103 1.46 7.31 -25.50
N ASP A 104 2.70 6.79 -25.58
CA ASP A 104 2.94 5.44 -26.10
C ASP A 104 2.77 4.34 -25.04
N HIS A 105 3.06 4.66 -23.78
CA HIS A 105 3.00 3.74 -22.65
C HIS A 105 1.92 4.14 -21.66
N HIS A 106 1.12 3.15 -21.24
CA HIS A 106 -0.01 3.32 -20.35
C HIS A 106 0.17 2.44 -19.12
N PHE A 107 -0.19 2.97 -17.95
CA PHE A 107 0.07 2.32 -16.67
C PHE A 107 -1.16 2.35 -15.77
N GLY A 108 -1.42 1.23 -15.10
CA GLY A 108 -2.44 1.10 -14.07
C GLY A 108 -1.82 0.98 -12.68
N LYS A 109 -2.53 1.46 -11.66
CA LYS A 109 -2.17 1.33 -10.25
C LYS A 109 -3.41 0.99 -9.44
N ARG A 110 -3.52 -0.25 -8.98
CA ARG A 110 -4.62 -0.69 -8.10
C ARG A 110 -4.59 0.06 -6.75
N ILE A 111 -5.73 0.43 -6.17
CA ILE A 111 -5.82 1.16 -4.91
C ILE A 111 -6.15 0.16 -3.80
N TYR A 112 -5.30 0.13 -2.77
CA TYR A 112 -5.46 -0.76 -1.62
C TYR A 112 -6.17 -0.05 -0.46
N CYS A 113 -6.84 -0.83 0.38
CA CYS A 113 -7.76 -0.34 1.41
C CYS A 113 -7.11 0.46 2.56
N GLY A 114 -5.79 0.46 2.71
CA GLY A 114 -5.10 1.19 3.77
C GLY A 114 -5.30 0.62 5.19
N ARG A 115 -5.89 -0.57 5.32
CA ARG A 115 -6.02 -1.32 6.57
C ARG A 115 -4.73 -2.10 6.82
N GLU A 116 -4.11 -1.94 7.99
CA GLU A 116 -2.92 -2.73 8.34
C GLU A 116 -3.27 -4.22 8.47
N TRP A 117 -4.47 -4.56 8.95
CA TRP A 117 -5.01 -5.91 9.23
C TRP A 117 -5.78 -6.55 8.07
N CYS A 118 -5.71 -6.00 6.86
CA CYS A 118 -6.44 -6.58 5.73
C CYS A 118 -5.81 -7.89 5.29
N GLU A 119 -6.60 -8.94 5.17
CA GLU A 119 -6.16 -10.29 4.78
C GLU A 119 -5.39 -10.27 3.45
N VAL A 120 -5.97 -9.69 2.40
CA VAL A 120 -5.33 -9.59 1.07
C VAL A 120 -4.10 -8.66 1.09
N CYS A 121 -4.28 -7.48 1.68
CA CYS A 121 -3.28 -6.41 1.63
C CYS A 121 -2.12 -6.68 2.65
N GLY A 122 -2.30 -7.62 3.59
CA GLY A 122 -1.42 -7.94 4.71
C GLY A 122 -0.70 -9.29 4.60
N GLU A 123 -1.06 -10.12 3.62
CA GLU A 123 -0.30 -11.31 3.23
C GLU A 123 1.19 -11.01 3.02
N ASP A 124 2.03 -11.99 3.36
CA ASP A 124 3.45 -11.89 3.05
C ASP A 124 3.64 -11.84 1.54
N ASN A 125 4.59 -11.03 1.09
CA ASN A 125 4.82 -10.71 -0.32
C ASN A 125 3.58 -10.24 -1.12
N SER A 126 2.51 -9.79 -0.45
CA SER A 126 1.38 -9.14 -1.12
C SER A 126 1.82 -7.94 -1.96
N ALA A 127 1.01 -7.55 -2.93
CA ALA A 127 1.27 -6.39 -3.76
C ALA A 127 1.48 -5.09 -2.96
N SER A 128 0.71 -4.90 -1.88
CA SER A 128 0.90 -3.78 -0.94
C SER A 128 2.28 -3.83 -0.27
N HIS A 129 2.73 -5.02 0.16
CA HIS A 129 4.05 -5.23 0.73
C HIS A 129 5.16 -4.90 -0.28
N LYS A 130 5.11 -5.46 -1.50
CA LYS A 130 6.10 -5.18 -2.55
C LYS A 130 6.15 -3.70 -2.96
N ARG A 131 5.02 -2.99 -2.99
CA ARG A 131 5.01 -1.53 -3.21
C ARG A 131 5.73 -0.75 -2.12
N ARG A 132 5.59 -1.18 -0.86
CA ARG A 132 6.33 -0.57 0.26
C ARG A 132 7.83 -0.81 0.09
N GLN A 133 8.23 -2.01 -0.31
CA GLN A 133 9.63 -2.32 -0.65
C GLN A 133 10.15 -1.41 -1.76
N ALA A 134 9.44 -1.34 -2.91
CA ALA A 134 9.84 -0.50 -4.05
C ALA A 134 10.01 0.99 -3.70
N ARG A 135 9.30 1.49 -2.68
CA ARG A 135 9.44 2.88 -2.20
C ARG A 135 10.68 3.12 -1.35
N ILE A 136 11.07 2.11 -0.58
CA ILE A 136 12.13 2.19 0.43
C ILE A 136 13.47 1.75 -0.17
N LEU A 137 13.47 0.75 -1.04
CA LEU A 137 14.68 0.17 -1.59
C LEU A 137 15.62 1.18 -2.27
N PRO A 138 15.15 2.12 -3.12
CA PRO A 138 16.02 3.14 -3.72
C PRO A 138 16.70 4.06 -2.69
N LYS A 139 16.13 4.19 -1.49
CA LYS A 139 16.70 4.97 -0.40
C LYS A 139 17.84 4.18 0.23
N ILE A 140 17.58 2.91 0.54
CA ILE A 140 18.54 2.02 1.16
C ILE A 140 19.71 1.69 0.23
N GLN A 141 19.50 1.68 -1.09
CA GLN A 141 20.59 1.59 -2.07
C GLN A 141 21.63 2.70 -1.94
N GLN A 142 21.28 3.87 -1.41
CA GLN A 142 22.22 4.99 -1.23
C GLN A 142 23.13 4.82 -0.02
N VAL A 143 22.92 3.77 0.78
CA VAL A 143 23.56 3.54 2.08
C VAL A 143 24.61 2.44 1.94
N LYS A 144 25.85 2.72 2.36
CA LYS A 144 26.95 1.72 2.34
C LYS A 144 26.83 0.68 3.45
N GLU A 145 26.42 1.11 4.64
CA GLU A 145 26.24 0.26 5.82
C GLU A 145 24.92 0.60 6.49
N LEU A 146 24.08 -0.41 6.68
CA LEU A 146 22.72 -0.25 7.15
C LEU A 146 22.61 -0.65 8.62
N GLY A 147 22.43 0.35 9.48
CA GLY A 147 22.12 0.16 10.89
C GLY A 147 20.64 -0.17 11.07
N TYR A 148 20.33 -1.07 11.98
CA TYR A 148 18.99 -1.53 12.30
C TYR A 148 18.76 -1.48 13.80
N LEU A 149 17.84 -0.61 14.21
CA LEU A 149 17.37 -0.49 15.59
C LEU A 149 15.98 -1.12 15.72
N VAL A 150 15.77 -1.85 16.82
CA VAL A 150 14.43 -2.26 17.27
C VAL A 150 14.20 -1.60 18.62
N ILE A 151 13.19 -0.74 18.69
CA ILE A 151 12.79 -0.05 19.91
C ILE A 151 11.51 -0.71 20.42
N GLU A 152 11.61 -1.36 21.57
CA GLU A 152 10.55 -2.17 22.15
C GLU A 152 10.31 -1.74 23.60
N TRP A 153 9.03 -1.67 23.97
CA TRP A 153 8.61 -1.36 25.32
C TRP A 153 8.63 -2.62 26.18
N PRO A 154 8.91 -2.53 27.49
CA PRO A 154 8.78 -3.68 28.39
C PRO A 154 7.33 -4.20 28.42
N ASP A 155 7.12 -5.45 28.82
CA ASP A 155 5.79 -6.08 28.84
C ASP A 155 4.75 -5.26 29.62
N TRP A 156 5.11 -4.70 30.77
CA TRP A 156 4.20 -3.87 31.58
C TRP A 156 3.77 -2.56 30.91
N ALA A 157 4.58 -2.03 29.99
CA ALA A 157 4.26 -0.81 29.24
C ALA A 157 3.48 -1.11 27.96
N ARG A 158 3.44 -2.39 27.53
CA ARG A 158 2.67 -2.89 26.37
C ARG A 158 1.33 -3.49 26.77
N HIS A 159 1.31 -4.21 27.90
CA HIS A 159 0.17 -4.92 28.43
C HIS A 159 -0.61 -4.03 29.38
N ILE A 160 -1.89 -3.91 29.05
CA ILE A 160 -2.83 -3.05 29.74
C ILE A 160 -3.69 -3.85 30.75
N GLY A 161 -3.55 -5.18 30.83
CA GLY A 161 -4.40 -6.03 31.70
C GLY A 161 -5.83 -6.13 31.16
N GLU A 162 -6.75 -6.75 31.91
CA GLU A 162 -8.18 -6.97 31.59
C GLU A 162 -9.00 -5.66 31.46
N ARG A 163 -8.51 -4.66 30.72
CA ARG A 163 -9.26 -3.43 30.43
C ARG A 163 -10.28 -3.76 29.36
N GLY A 164 -11.54 -3.77 29.78
CA GLY A 164 -12.70 -4.01 28.94
C GLY A 164 -12.80 -3.02 27.77
N LEU A 165 -13.96 -3.02 27.11
CA LEU A 165 -14.29 -2.32 25.86
C LEU A 165 -13.98 -0.80 25.77
N ASN A 166 -13.45 -0.17 26.84
CA ASN A 166 -12.95 1.20 26.88
C ASN A 166 -11.49 1.23 27.41
N PRO A 167 -10.48 1.31 26.53
CA PRO A 167 -9.07 1.32 26.93
C PRO A 167 -8.64 2.60 27.65
N ASP A 168 -9.47 3.65 27.63
CA ASP A 168 -9.17 4.95 28.22
C ASP A 168 -9.37 5.01 29.74
N GLN A 169 -9.94 3.96 30.36
CA GLN A 169 -10.25 3.95 31.79
C GLN A 169 -9.91 2.59 32.42
N ASP A 170 -8.94 2.58 33.33
CA ASP A 170 -8.75 1.48 34.29
C ASP A 170 -9.38 1.91 35.61
N GLN A 171 -10.46 1.26 36.03
CA GLN A 171 -11.20 1.62 37.26
C GLN A 171 -11.63 3.11 37.34
N GLY A 172 -11.81 3.77 36.19
CA GLY A 172 -12.21 5.19 36.11
C GLY A 172 -11.05 6.18 36.01
N ASP A 173 -9.80 5.73 36.16
CA ASP A 173 -8.61 6.58 36.02
C ASP A 173 -7.96 6.44 34.64
N PRO A 174 -7.50 7.55 34.00
CA PRO A 174 -6.76 7.49 32.75
C PRO A 174 -5.39 6.85 32.99
N VAL A 175 -5.18 5.64 32.46
CA VAL A 175 -3.88 4.97 32.57
C VAL A 175 -3.12 5.14 31.25
N ALA A 176 -2.11 6.01 31.28
CA ALA A 176 -1.22 6.30 30.17
C ALA A 176 -0.41 5.06 29.75
N GLY A 177 -0.93 4.29 28.79
CA GLY A 177 -0.14 3.30 28.04
C GLY A 177 0.60 3.98 26.89
N TRP A 178 1.83 3.54 26.61
CA TRP A 178 2.53 3.98 25.40
C TRP A 178 1.95 3.23 24.19
N CYS A 179 1.69 3.93 23.08
CA CYS A 179 1.36 3.32 21.79
C CYS A 179 -0.02 2.63 21.69
N TYR A 180 -1.05 3.13 22.38
CA TYR A 180 -2.41 2.56 22.33
C TYR A 180 -3.44 3.44 21.60
N SER A 181 -3.00 4.54 20.99
CA SER A 181 -3.80 5.26 20.00
C SER A 181 -2.93 5.71 18.83
N LYS A 182 -3.58 6.05 17.73
CA LYS A 182 -2.98 6.62 16.53
C LYS A 182 -2.26 7.92 16.87
N ALA A 183 -2.77 8.70 17.82
CA ALA A 183 -2.14 9.93 18.29
C ALA A 183 -0.85 9.61 19.06
N ASP A 184 -0.91 8.72 20.05
CA ASP A 184 0.25 8.33 20.86
C ASP A 184 1.36 7.72 20.00
N LEU A 185 0.99 6.89 19.02
CA LEU A 185 1.92 6.31 18.07
C LEU A 185 2.60 7.39 17.21
N GLN A 186 1.87 8.42 16.78
CA GLN A 186 2.46 9.54 16.04
C GLN A 186 3.40 10.35 16.91
N GLU A 187 3.00 10.67 18.14
CA GLU A 187 3.82 11.42 19.09
C GLU A 187 5.08 10.65 19.45
N THR A 188 4.94 9.38 19.80
CA THR A 188 6.06 8.46 20.07
C THR A 188 7.00 8.38 18.88
N THR A 189 6.47 8.25 17.66
CA THR A 189 7.28 8.25 16.45
C THR A 189 8.04 9.57 16.27
N ASN A 190 7.41 10.71 16.57
CA ASN A 190 8.04 12.02 16.48
C ASN A 190 9.17 12.16 17.50
N MET A 191 8.96 11.75 18.76
CA MET A 191 9.98 11.76 19.81
C MET A 191 11.18 10.90 19.43
N ILE A 192 10.96 9.67 18.96
CA ILE A 192 12.03 8.79 18.47
C ILE A 192 12.80 9.47 17.33
N ILE A 193 12.09 10.02 16.33
CA ILE A 193 12.74 10.71 15.21
C ILE A 193 13.49 11.95 15.68
N GLU A 194 13.02 12.70 16.68
CA GLU A 194 13.75 13.85 17.21
C GLU A 194 15.05 13.47 17.92
N VAL A 195 15.06 12.35 18.65
CA VAL A 195 16.29 11.81 19.24
C VAL A 195 17.25 11.35 18.14
N LEU A 196 16.77 10.52 17.21
CA LEU A 196 17.63 9.89 16.20
C LEU A 196 18.09 10.86 15.11
N ALA A 197 17.18 11.70 14.61
CA ALA A 197 17.43 12.62 13.50
C ALA A 197 17.78 14.04 13.95
N GLY A 198 17.54 14.37 15.21
CA GLY A 198 17.66 15.73 15.74
C GLY A 198 16.37 16.53 15.62
N ARG A 199 16.27 17.60 16.42
CA ARG A 199 15.13 18.50 16.43
C ARG A 199 15.06 19.30 15.12
N ARG A 200 13.84 19.56 14.66
CA ARG A 200 13.62 20.34 13.44
C ARG A 200 13.82 21.83 13.73
N CYS A 201 14.77 22.47 13.03
CA CYS A 201 15.13 23.87 13.22
C CYS A 201 14.84 24.70 11.96
N GLY A 202 13.56 24.74 11.56
CA GLY A 202 13.09 25.56 10.44
C GLY A 202 13.86 25.29 9.14
N ARG A 203 14.43 26.35 8.54
CA ARG A 203 15.20 26.28 7.29
C ARG A 203 16.57 25.60 7.44
N ARG A 204 17.09 25.46 8.66
CA ARG A 204 18.41 24.85 8.93
C ARG A 204 18.40 23.32 8.94
N GLY A 205 17.26 22.69 8.66
CA GLY A 205 17.13 21.24 8.69
C GLY A 205 16.96 20.71 10.11
N ARG A 206 17.58 19.56 10.41
CA ARG A 206 17.56 18.95 11.75
C ARG A 206 18.94 19.04 12.40
N VAL A 207 18.98 19.24 13.71
CA VAL A 207 20.24 19.39 14.48
C VAL A 207 20.20 18.57 15.77
N GLY A 208 21.37 18.08 16.19
CA GLY A 208 21.55 17.36 17.46
C GLY A 208 21.11 15.89 17.45
N GLY A 209 20.88 15.30 16.27
CA GLY A 209 20.58 13.87 16.13
C GLY A 209 21.83 13.01 15.95
N PHE A 210 21.66 11.70 16.14
CA PHE A 210 22.70 10.70 15.95
C PHE A 210 22.89 10.30 14.47
N PHE A 211 21.83 10.37 13.66
CA PHE A 211 21.83 9.86 12.30
C PHE A 211 21.28 10.88 11.30
N ALA A 212 22.05 11.14 10.24
CA ALA A 212 21.68 12.10 9.21
C ALA A 212 20.40 11.71 8.44
N ARG A 213 20.19 10.41 8.23
CA ARG A 213 19.02 9.86 7.52
C ARG A 213 18.62 8.50 8.07
N GLY A 214 17.34 8.19 7.92
CA GLY A 214 16.78 6.90 8.32
C GLY A 214 15.31 6.73 7.94
N VAL A 215 14.82 5.51 8.10
CA VAL A 215 13.46 5.05 7.81
C VAL A 215 12.95 4.28 9.01
N GLY A 216 11.78 4.63 9.53
CA GLY A 216 11.12 3.97 10.65
C GLY A 216 9.77 3.39 10.28
N ARG A 217 9.39 2.27 10.90
CA ARG A 217 8.07 1.66 10.79
C ARG A 217 7.72 0.83 12.03
N TRP A 218 6.46 0.91 12.44
CA TRP A 218 5.91 0.04 13.47
C TRP A 218 5.61 -1.36 12.96
N HIS A 219 5.98 -2.35 13.77
CA HIS A 219 5.40 -3.68 13.76
C HIS A 219 4.54 -3.85 15.00
N TRP A 220 3.44 -4.58 14.87
CA TRP A 220 2.34 -4.60 15.85
C TRP A 220 2.25 -5.92 16.61
N PHE A 221 2.47 -7.04 15.92
CA PHE A 221 2.39 -8.39 16.48
C PHE A 221 3.60 -9.21 16.02
N GLY A 222 3.97 -10.21 16.83
CA GLY A 222 5.02 -11.16 16.50
C GLY A 222 4.50 -12.38 15.74
N ASP A 223 5.40 -13.09 15.04
CA ASP A 223 5.04 -14.35 14.36
C ASP A 223 4.87 -15.52 15.33
N GLN A 224 5.63 -15.51 16.43
CA GLN A 224 5.69 -16.62 17.39
C GLN A 224 4.49 -16.67 18.34
N CYS A 225 3.87 -15.51 18.62
CA CYS A 225 2.70 -15.38 19.48
C CYS A 225 1.64 -14.58 18.71
N GLN A 226 0.95 -15.24 17.78
CA GLN A 226 -0.12 -14.61 17.00
C GLN A 226 -1.18 -14.03 17.93
N GLY A 227 -1.65 -12.82 17.62
CA GLY A 227 -2.63 -12.11 18.46
C GLY A 227 -2.06 -11.44 19.72
N LYS A 228 -0.82 -11.72 20.14
CA LYS A 228 -0.18 -10.97 21.25
C LYS A 228 0.25 -9.59 20.77
N TRP A 229 -0.42 -8.54 21.27
CA TRP A 229 -0.02 -7.15 21.04
C TRP A 229 1.42 -6.92 21.51
N ASN A 230 2.30 -6.60 20.56
CA ASN A 230 3.70 -6.31 20.82
C ASN A 230 4.21 -5.22 19.87
N PRO A 231 3.80 -3.95 20.08
CA PRO A 231 4.22 -2.86 19.25
C PRO A 231 5.71 -2.57 19.46
N HIS A 232 6.47 -2.60 18.39
CA HIS A 232 7.87 -2.21 18.37
C HIS A 232 8.18 -1.38 17.13
N PHE A 233 9.06 -0.39 17.30
CA PHE A 233 9.43 0.52 16.23
C PHE A 233 10.76 0.10 15.63
N ASN A 234 10.71 -0.34 14.38
CA ASN A 234 11.87 -0.74 13.58
C ASN A 234 12.43 0.48 12.88
N VAL A 235 13.74 0.69 12.98
CA VAL A 235 14.41 1.83 12.37
C VAL A 235 15.63 1.39 11.59
N LEU A 236 15.70 1.79 10.32
CA LEU A 236 16.87 1.69 9.46
C LEU A 236 17.60 3.03 9.43
N VAL A 237 18.91 3.03 9.61
CA VAL A 237 19.76 4.23 9.59
C VAL A 237 21.02 3.98 8.76
N GLU A 238 21.60 5.03 8.20
CA GLU A 238 22.94 4.94 7.61
C GLU A 238 23.98 4.92 8.73
N SER A 239 24.44 3.72 9.08
CA SER A 239 25.45 3.50 10.11
C SER A 239 25.95 2.05 10.08
N GLY A 240 27.24 1.85 10.33
CA GLY A 240 27.85 0.53 10.49
C GLY A 240 27.96 0.12 11.94
N TYR A 241 29.14 -0.35 12.32
CA TYR A 241 29.43 -0.66 13.73
C TYR A 241 29.32 0.60 14.61
N LEU A 242 28.65 0.47 15.76
CA LEU A 242 28.62 1.47 16.81
C LEU A 242 29.41 0.97 18.02
N SER A 243 30.29 1.83 18.55
CA SER A 243 30.99 1.51 19.79
C SER A 243 30.00 1.42 20.96
N LYS A 244 30.36 0.69 22.01
CA LYS A 244 29.53 0.56 23.22
C LYS A 244 29.12 1.93 23.80
N PRO A 245 30.02 2.93 23.94
CA PRO A 245 29.64 4.26 24.43
C PRO A 245 28.62 4.97 23.53
N GLU A 246 28.79 4.92 22.20
CA GLU A 246 27.85 5.54 21.26
C GLU A 246 26.46 4.90 21.35
N LEU A 247 26.41 3.57 21.35
CA LEU A 247 25.16 2.83 21.45
C LEU A 247 24.45 3.12 22.79
N GLU A 248 25.17 3.11 23.92
CA GLU A 248 24.57 3.44 25.21
C GLU A 248 24.09 4.90 25.28
N GLY A 249 24.79 5.84 24.63
CA GLY A 249 24.31 7.23 24.50
C GLY A 249 22.99 7.34 23.73
N ILE A 250 22.82 6.58 22.64
CA ILE A 250 21.55 6.50 21.90
C ILE A 250 20.45 5.92 22.79
N LYS A 251 20.72 4.79 23.47
CA LYS A 251 19.74 4.14 24.36
C LYS A 251 19.31 5.05 25.50
N ALA A 252 20.25 5.73 26.16
CA ALA A 252 19.97 6.66 27.24
C ALA A 252 19.09 7.82 26.75
N SER A 253 19.40 8.38 25.58
CA SER A 253 18.62 9.48 24.99
C SER A 253 17.19 9.05 24.65
N LEU A 254 17.00 7.84 24.11
CA LEU A 254 15.68 7.28 23.83
C LEU A 254 14.89 7.00 25.11
N ARG A 255 15.51 6.36 26.12
CA ARG A 255 14.89 6.10 27.43
C ARG A 255 14.42 7.38 28.11
N PHE A 256 15.26 8.40 28.07
CA PHE A 256 14.94 9.71 28.63
C PHE A 256 13.78 10.38 27.88
N ALA A 257 13.86 10.46 26.55
CA ALA A 257 12.83 11.13 25.74
C ALA A 257 11.46 10.43 25.83
N LEU A 258 11.46 9.10 25.91
CA LEU A 258 10.24 8.29 26.02
C LEU A 258 9.84 8.02 27.47
N ASN A 259 10.49 8.65 28.45
CA ASN A 259 10.26 8.44 29.89
C ASN A 259 10.08 6.95 30.25
N CYS A 260 10.92 6.09 29.70
CA CYS A 260 10.85 4.64 29.85
C CYS A 260 12.26 4.12 30.16
N PRO A 261 12.66 4.07 31.45
CA PRO A 261 14.01 3.64 31.85
C PRO A 261 14.37 2.22 31.39
N GLU A 262 13.37 1.33 31.35
CA GLU A 262 13.51 -0.07 30.95
C GLU A 262 13.32 -0.29 29.44
N LEU A 263 13.28 0.78 28.63
CA LEU A 263 13.14 0.66 27.17
C LEU A 263 14.23 -0.26 26.60
N ILE A 264 13.77 -1.21 25.79
CA ILE A 264 14.60 -2.20 25.15
C ILE A 264 14.96 -1.65 23.76
N VAL A 265 16.26 -1.52 23.51
CA VAL A 265 16.78 -1.03 22.23
C VAL A 265 17.84 -1.99 21.75
N HIS A 266 17.51 -2.75 20.71
CA HIS A 266 18.44 -3.63 20.03
C HIS A 266 19.08 -2.92 18.84
N TYR A 267 20.37 -3.17 18.60
CA TYR A 267 21.08 -2.68 17.43
C TYR A 267 21.82 -3.82 16.72
N SER A 268 21.77 -3.80 15.40
CA SER A 268 22.62 -4.59 14.51
C SER A 268 22.91 -3.79 13.26
N TYR A 269 23.90 -4.18 12.47
CA TYR A 269 24.20 -3.53 11.21
C TYR A 269 24.49 -4.56 10.11
N PHE A 270 24.35 -4.13 8.86
CA PHE A 270 24.54 -4.95 7.67
C PHE A 270 25.38 -4.19 6.64
N ASP A 271 26.36 -4.85 6.05
CA ASP A 271 27.28 -4.32 5.04
C ASP A 271 27.09 -5.00 3.67
N LYS A 272 26.37 -6.13 3.62
CA LYS A 272 26.10 -6.87 2.38
C LYS A 272 24.75 -6.46 1.77
N PRO A 273 24.71 -6.07 0.48
CA PRO A 273 23.47 -5.69 -0.21
C PRO A 273 22.31 -6.67 -0.03
N GLY A 274 22.53 -7.99 -0.19
CA GLY A 274 21.47 -8.99 -0.02
C GLY A 274 20.84 -9.00 1.39
N GLN A 275 21.64 -8.78 2.44
CA GLN A 275 21.13 -8.67 3.81
C GLN A 275 20.32 -7.39 4.02
N MET A 276 20.75 -6.28 3.41
CA MET A 276 20.01 -5.02 3.45
C MET A 276 18.64 -5.16 2.78
N VAL A 277 18.58 -5.79 1.60
CA VAL A 277 17.33 -6.08 0.89
C VAL A 277 16.40 -6.94 1.73
N GLN A 278 16.91 -8.04 2.29
CA GLN A 278 16.15 -8.92 3.17
C GLN A 278 15.61 -8.17 4.40
N LYS A 279 16.40 -7.25 4.96
CA LYS A 279 15.97 -6.43 6.09
C LYS A 279 14.86 -5.45 5.71
N VAL A 280 14.95 -4.83 4.52
CA VAL A 280 13.87 -3.99 3.99
C VAL A 280 12.60 -4.80 3.84
N ARG A 281 12.65 -5.99 3.20
CA ARG A 281 11.51 -6.91 3.08
C ARG A 281 10.91 -7.24 4.45
N TYR A 282 11.73 -7.64 5.41
CA TYR A 282 11.26 -7.92 6.77
C TYR A 282 10.54 -6.71 7.39
N ILE A 283 11.13 -5.51 7.31
CA ILE A 283 10.57 -4.32 7.93
C ILE A 283 9.29 -3.86 7.22
N THR A 284 9.12 -4.09 5.92
CA THR A 284 7.94 -3.62 5.17
C THR A 284 6.73 -4.55 5.19
N ARG A 285 6.82 -5.73 5.81
CA ARG A 285 5.73 -6.73 5.89
C ARG A 285 4.60 -6.31 6.84
N ALA A 286 3.34 -6.62 6.55
CA ALA A 286 2.30 -6.37 7.56
C ALA A 286 2.47 -7.35 8.73
N THR A 287 2.33 -6.85 9.95
CA THR A 287 2.39 -7.68 11.17
C THR A 287 1.06 -7.70 11.92
N PHE A 288 0.14 -6.81 11.58
CA PHE A 288 -1.26 -6.92 11.96
C PHE A 288 -1.95 -7.61 10.79
N ARG A 289 -2.37 -8.88 10.91
CA ARG A 289 -2.88 -9.64 9.75
C ARG A 289 -4.33 -10.06 9.87
N ASP A 290 -4.90 -9.90 11.04
CA ASP A 290 -6.25 -10.36 11.38
C ASP A 290 -6.93 -9.30 12.23
N TYR A 291 -8.13 -8.88 11.84
CA TYR A 291 -8.94 -7.90 12.56
C TYR A 291 -9.21 -8.31 14.01
N SER A 292 -9.44 -9.61 14.23
CA SER A 292 -9.85 -10.17 15.52
C SER A 292 -8.77 -10.08 16.60
N TRP A 293 -7.50 -9.92 16.20
CA TRP A 293 -6.39 -9.82 17.16
C TRP A 293 -6.48 -8.57 18.03
N ASN A 294 -6.96 -7.45 17.48
CA ASN A 294 -7.25 -6.24 18.25
C ASN A 294 -8.23 -5.33 17.47
N PRO A 295 -9.56 -5.56 17.56
CA PRO A 295 -10.56 -4.80 16.81
C PRO A 295 -10.49 -3.28 17.01
N TYR A 296 -10.14 -2.84 18.22
CA TYR A 296 -9.96 -1.43 18.57
C TYR A 296 -8.77 -0.82 17.81
N MET A 297 -7.57 -1.38 17.96
CA MET A 297 -6.37 -0.90 17.26
C MET A 297 -6.51 -1.04 15.75
N ALA A 298 -7.26 -2.03 15.26
CA ALA A 298 -7.58 -2.12 13.85
C ALA A 298 -8.32 -0.84 13.40
N GLN A 299 -9.47 -0.52 13.99
CA GLN A 299 -10.22 0.67 13.61
C GLN A 299 -9.38 1.95 13.70
N ASP A 300 -8.61 2.10 14.77
CA ASP A 300 -7.81 3.29 15.02
C ASP A 300 -6.61 3.43 14.06
N LEU A 301 -5.97 2.31 13.69
CA LEU A 301 -4.88 2.28 12.71
C LEU A 301 -5.34 2.39 11.25
N PHE A 302 -6.64 2.57 10.98
CA PHE A 302 -7.10 2.81 9.62
C PHE A 302 -6.41 4.03 8.99
N ASN A 303 -5.83 3.83 7.80
CA ASN A 303 -5.03 4.85 7.09
C ASN A 303 -3.89 5.45 7.94
N PHE A 304 -3.38 4.71 8.93
CA PHE A 304 -2.22 5.14 9.68
C PHE A 304 -0.99 5.19 8.77
N ARG A 305 -0.28 6.32 8.79
CA ARG A 305 0.96 6.48 8.03
C ARG A 305 2.11 5.81 8.80
N ASN A 306 2.15 4.48 8.70
CA ASN A 306 3.07 3.65 9.46
C ASN A 306 4.56 3.89 9.13
N ILE A 307 4.87 4.13 7.84
CA ILE A 307 6.24 4.40 7.42
C ILE A 307 6.57 5.89 7.52
N ARG A 308 7.70 6.18 8.17
CA ARG A 308 8.29 7.53 8.29
C ARG A 308 9.75 7.48 7.85
N TRP A 309 10.27 8.60 7.36
CA TRP A 309 11.70 8.73 7.04
C TRP A 309 12.15 10.17 7.23
N TRP A 310 13.46 10.36 7.38
CA TRP A 310 14.12 11.67 7.48
C TRP A 310 15.44 11.68 6.72
N GLY A 311 16.03 12.87 6.62
CA GLY A 311 17.29 13.09 5.90
C GLY A 311 17.11 13.21 4.39
N ASN A 312 18.23 13.35 3.68
CA ASN A 312 18.27 13.46 2.23
C ASN A 312 18.42 12.08 1.58
N TRP A 313 17.52 11.77 0.64
CA TRP A 313 17.47 10.51 -0.10
C TRP A 313 17.52 10.73 -1.62
N LYS A 314 18.24 11.75 -2.05
CA LYS A 314 18.46 12.11 -3.47
C LYS A 314 19.90 11.85 -3.93
N GLY A 315 20.62 10.98 -3.23
CA GLY A 315 21.97 10.61 -3.59
C GLY A 315 21.99 9.46 -4.59
N GLU A 316 23.16 9.23 -5.18
CA GLU A 316 23.41 8.08 -6.03
C GLU A 316 23.39 6.77 -5.22
N PRO A 317 22.99 5.64 -5.84
CA PRO A 317 23.15 4.32 -5.25
C PRO A 317 24.61 4.04 -4.87
N ALA A 318 24.85 3.59 -3.64
CA ALA A 318 26.13 3.08 -3.16
C ALA A 318 26.40 1.64 -3.62
N TRP A 319 25.35 0.91 -3.98
CA TRP A 319 25.40 -0.47 -4.47
C TRP A 319 24.23 -0.76 -5.41
N ASP A 320 24.38 -1.79 -6.23
CA ASP A 320 23.41 -2.20 -7.25
C ASP A 320 22.65 -3.47 -6.83
N LEU A 321 21.38 -3.60 -7.24
CA LEU A 321 20.55 -4.74 -6.88
C LEU A 321 21.01 -6.06 -7.52
N GLY A 322 21.73 -6.02 -8.64
CA GLY A 322 22.42 -7.18 -9.22
C GLY A 322 23.50 -7.75 -8.29
N GLN A 323 24.06 -6.94 -7.39
CA GLN A 323 24.99 -7.41 -6.35
C GLN A 323 24.27 -8.12 -5.20
N ALA A 324 22.96 -7.87 -5.04
CA ALA A 324 22.18 -8.44 -3.95
C ALA A 324 21.80 -9.90 -4.17
N LYS A 325 21.89 -10.43 -5.41
CA LYS A 325 21.52 -11.82 -5.81
C LYS A 325 20.52 -12.47 -4.85
N VAL A 326 19.35 -11.86 -4.67
CA VAL A 326 18.31 -12.40 -3.80
C VAL A 326 17.47 -13.34 -4.65
N GLU A 327 17.60 -14.65 -4.41
CA GLU A 327 16.80 -15.65 -5.10
C GLU A 327 15.30 -15.33 -4.95
N GLY A 328 14.59 -15.27 -6.08
CA GLY A 328 13.13 -15.12 -6.12
C GLY A 328 12.57 -13.69 -6.11
N GLU A 329 13.41 -12.65 -6.11
CA GLU A 329 12.94 -11.25 -6.20
C GLU A 329 13.02 -10.70 -7.63
N ASP A 330 11.88 -10.23 -8.17
CA ASP A 330 11.80 -9.53 -9.45
C ASP A 330 12.27 -8.06 -9.28
N ILE A 331 13.59 -7.92 -9.25
CA ILE A 331 14.29 -6.64 -9.11
C ILE A 331 13.90 -5.65 -10.21
N ALA A 332 13.83 -6.11 -11.46
CA ALA A 332 13.59 -5.26 -12.62
C ALA A 332 12.23 -4.57 -12.52
N GLY A 333 11.18 -5.27 -12.10
CA GLY A 333 9.90 -4.62 -11.93
C GLY A 333 9.73 -3.88 -10.60
N LEU A 334 10.50 -4.16 -9.54
CA LEU A 334 10.60 -3.26 -8.38
C LEU A 334 11.19 -1.90 -8.79
N GLU A 335 12.22 -1.89 -9.64
CA GLU A 335 12.79 -0.66 -10.20
C GLU A 335 11.76 0.08 -11.08
N ALA A 336 11.04 -0.66 -11.95
CA ALA A 336 9.98 -0.08 -12.77
C ALA A 336 8.89 0.60 -11.91
N VAL A 337 8.49 -0.03 -10.82
CA VAL A 337 7.53 0.53 -9.86
C VAL A 337 8.09 1.76 -9.15
N SER A 338 9.38 1.77 -8.82
CA SER A 338 10.03 2.96 -8.26
C SER A 338 9.93 4.16 -9.21
N LYS A 339 10.27 3.97 -10.49
CA LYS A 339 10.14 5.01 -11.53
C LYS A 339 8.71 5.54 -11.62
N LEU A 340 7.71 4.65 -11.62
CA LEU A 340 6.30 5.04 -11.62
C LEU A 340 5.88 5.82 -10.35
N GLN A 341 6.48 5.51 -9.20
CA GLN A 341 6.22 6.24 -7.95
C GLN A 341 6.86 7.64 -7.95
N GLU A 342 7.94 7.83 -8.70
CA GLU A 342 8.62 9.12 -8.89
C GLU A 342 8.00 9.97 -10.02
N GLY A 343 7.04 9.42 -10.75
CA GLY A 343 6.37 10.12 -11.85
C GLY A 343 7.10 9.97 -13.19
N LEU A 344 7.88 8.91 -13.36
CA LEU A 344 8.63 8.58 -14.57
C LEU A 344 8.12 7.29 -15.21
N CYS A 345 8.14 7.26 -16.55
CA CYS A 345 7.85 6.06 -17.33
C CYS A 345 9.01 5.05 -17.21
N PRO A 346 8.77 3.80 -16.78
CA PRO A 346 9.83 2.80 -16.67
C PRO A 346 10.35 2.31 -18.02
N ASP A 347 9.57 2.48 -19.10
CA ASP A 347 9.89 1.90 -20.40
C ASP A 347 10.62 2.90 -21.33
N CYS A 348 10.34 4.21 -21.22
CA CYS A 348 11.02 5.25 -22.02
C CYS A 348 11.73 6.35 -21.22
N GLY A 349 11.61 6.36 -19.88
CA GLY A 349 12.24 7.35 -19.00
C GLY A 349 11.59 8.74 -18.99
N GLN A 350 10.64 9.00 -19.89
CA GLN A 350 9.91 10.29 -19.94
C GLN A 350 9.03 10.49 -18.71
N PRO A 351 8.74 11.74 -18.32
CA PRO A 351 7.76 12.02 -17.27
C PRO A 351 6.38 11.43 -17.58
N LEU A 352 5.64 11.09 -16.53
CA LEU A 352 4.22 10.81 -16.65
C LEU A 352 3.47 12.11 -16.93
N LYS A 353 2.46 12.03 -17.79
CA LYS A 353 1.65 13.17 -18.19
C LYS A 353 0.97 13.82 -16.98
N VAL A 354 1.11 15.14 -16.88
CA VAL A 354 0.42 15.92 -15.85
C VAL A 354 -1.02 16.15 -16.30
N LEU A 355 -1.97 15.66 -15.50
CA LEU A 355 -3.40 15.82 -15.76
C LEU A 355 -3.90 17.19 -15.28
N TYR A 356 -3.49 17.58 -14.08
CA TYR A 356 -3.80 18.87 -13.47
C TYR A 356 -2.85 19.15 -12.30
N HIS A 357 -2.89 20.37 -11.77
CA HIS A 357 -2.16 20.73 -10.55
C HIS A 357 -3.11 20.76 -9.36
N ASN A 358 -2.69 20.18 -8.23
CA ASN A 358 -3.48 20.19 -7.00
C ASN A 358 -3.63 21.63 -6.50
N HIS A 359 -4.88 22.12 -6.38
CA HIS A 359 -5.16 23.51 -5.97
C HIS A 359 -4.63 23.89 -4.58
N ARG A 360 -4.39 22.93 -3.68
CA ARG A 360 -3.89 23.19 -2.31
C ARG A 360 -2.37 23.16 -2.24
N THR A 361 -1.74 22.20 -2.93
CA THR A 361 -0.29 21.96 -2.80
C THR A 361 0.52 22.49 -3.98
N GLY A 362 -0.14 22.84 -5.09
CA GLY A 362 0.50 23.20 -6.36
C GLY A 362 1.20 22.03 -7.05
N GLN A 363 1.17 20.82 -6.49
CA GLN A 363 1.90 19.67 -7.02
C GLN A 363 1.19 19.08 -8.25
N PRO A 364 1.95 18.60 -9.25
CA PRO A 364 1.37 17.94 -10.43
C PRO A 364 0.70 16.63 -10.03
N VAL A 365 -0.48 16.38 -10.60
CA VAL A 365 -1.22 15.13 -10.49
C VAL A 365 -1.10 14.39 -11.81
N GLN A 366 -0.44 13.24 -11.78
CA GLN A 366 -0.15 12.41 -12.97
C GLN A 366 -1.00 11.13 -13.04
N TRP A 367 -1.78 10.87 -11.99
CA TRP A 367 -2.65 9.71 -11.88
C TRP A 367 -4.10 10.17 -11.94
N SER A 368 -4.93 9.42 -12.67
CA SER A 368 -6.33 9.77 -12.89
C SER A 368 -7.17 9.77 -11.64
N ARG A 369 -8.46 10.11 -11.80
CA ARG A 369 -9.47 9.74 -10.81
C ARG A 369 -9.58 8.20 -10.71
N PRO A 370 -10.01 7.67 -9.57
CA PRO A 370 -10.28 6.25 -9.42
C PRO A 370 -11.25 5.74 -10.49
N VAL A 371 -10.89 4.65 -11.14
CA VAL A 371 -11.75 3.81 -11.99
C VAL A 371 -11.89 2.44 -11.36
N ASP A 372 -12.90 1.68 -11.77
CA ASP A 372 -13.03 0.31 -11.32
C ASP A 372 -11.82 -0.52 -11.75
N SER A 373 -11.31 -1.37 -10.87
CA SER A 373 -10.16 -2.23 -11.17
C SER A 373 -10.45 -3.24 -12.29
N ILE A 374 -11.71 -3.57 -12.56
CA ILE A 374 -12.15 -4.43 -13.67
C ILE A 374 -11.64 -3.92 -15.02
N TYR A 375 -11.46 -2.60 -15.18
CA TYR A 375 -10.91 -2.06 -16.43
C TYR A 375 -9.48 -2.51 -16.70
N LEU A 376 -8.70 -2.81 -15.67
CA LEU A 376 -7.35 -3.37 -15.86
C LEU A 376 -7.44 -4.72 -16.59
N ASP A 377 -8.43 -5.55 -16.23
CA ASP A 377 -8.64 -6.85 -16.85
C ASP A 377 -9.18 -6.69 -18.28
N ILE A 378 -10.16 -5.79 -18.48
CA ILE A 378 -10.71 -5.47 -19.82
C ILE A 378 -9.62 -4.98 -20.77
N TRP A 379 -8.68 -4.16 -20.28
CA TRP A 379 -7.58 -3.63 -21.09
C TRP A 379 -6.41 -4.62 -21.25
N GLY A 380 -6.51 -5.84 -20.73
CA GLY A 380 -5.44 -6.84 -20.80
C GLY A 380 -4.17 -6.38 -20.09
N ALA A 381 -4.31 -5.63 -18.99
CA ALA A 381 -3.19 -5.05 -18.27
C ALA A 381 -2.35 -6.14 -17.59
N GLN A 382 -1.03 -6.04 -17.73
CA GLN A 382 -0.07 -7.01 -17.18
C GLN A 382 0.56 -6.45 -15.91
N GLU A 383 0.49 -7.21 -14.82
CA GLU A 383 1.01 -6.79 -13.53
C GLU A 383 2.55 -6.76 -13.51
N ILE A 384 3.11 -5.70 -12.93
CA ILE A 384 4.55 -5.49 -12.76
C ILE A 384 4.96 -6.09 -11.41
N SER A 385 5.67 -7.21 -11.45
CA SER A 385 6.25 -7.93 -10.29
C SER A 385 5.28 -8.30 -9.16
N GLY A 386 3.99 -8.42 -9.46
CA GLY A 386 2.98 -8.65 -8.42
C GLY A 386 2.86 -7.48 -7.44
N THR A 387 3.19 -6.26 -7.86
CA THR A 387 3.13 -5.05 -7.02
C THR A 387 1.77 -4.35 -7.12
N GLY A 388 0.85 -4.79 -7.95
CA GLY A 388 -0.40 -4.12 -8.28
C GLY A 388 -0.23 -2.87 -9.15
N TYR A 389 0.96 -2.61 -9.65
CA TYR A 389 1.14 -1.72 -10.80
C TYR A 389 1.02 -2.57 -12.07
N TYR A 390 0.50 -1.98 -13.14
CA TYR A 390 0.20 -2.70 -14.37
C TYR A 390 0.72 -1.92 -15.56
N ARG A 391 1.24 -2.63 -16.57
CA ARG A 391 1.40 -2.11 -17.93
C ARG A 391 0.14 -2.38 -18.72
N ILE A 392 -0.40 -1.36 -19.37
CA ILE A 392 -1.60 -1.50 -20.20
C ILE A 392 -1.15 -1.52 -21.66
N PRO A 393 -1.40 -2.61 -22.41
CA PRO A 393 -1.00 -2.71 -23.81
C PRO A 393 -1.74 -1.68 -24.67
N ARG A 394 -1.04 -1.07 -25.63
CA ARG A 394 -1.61 -0.02 -26.51
C ARG A 394 -2.86 -0.46 -27.25
N GLN A 395 -2.94 -1.73 -27.65
CA GLN A 395 -4.11 -2.29 -28.35
C GLN A 395 -5.35 -2.41 -27.45
N GLY A 396 -5.15 -2.61 -26.14
CA GLY A 396 -6.24 -2.69 -25.16
C GLY A 396 -6.67 -1.32 -24.62
N TRP A 397 -5.89 -0.26 -24.87
CA TRP A 397 -6.22 1.08 -24.42
C TRP A 397 -7.21 1.75 -25.36
N HIS A 398 -8.47 1.83 -24.92
CA HIS A 398 -9.52 2.57 -25.63
C HIS A 398 -9.84 3.92 -24.99
N GLY A 399 -9.12 4.31 -23.93
CA GLY A 399 -9.37 5.54 -23.17
C GLY A 399 -10.59 5.46 -22.25
N TYR A 400 -10.87 6.55 -21.52
CA TYR A 400 -12.04 6.70 -20.65
C TYR A 400 -13.29 6.97 -21.47
N ILE A 401 -13.78 5.99 -22.23
CA ILE A 401 -14.97 6.27 -23.03
C ILE A 401 -16.19 6.33 -22.11
N PHE A 402 -16.32 5.43 -21.12
CA PHE A 402 -17.47 5.40 -20.20
C PHE A 402 -17.12 4.73 -18.86
N SER A 403 -17.56 5.31 -17.73
CA SER A 403 -17.58 4.66 -16.41
C SER A 403 -18.53 3.45 -16.38
N PRO A 404 -18.46 2.52 -15.40
CA PRO A 404 -19.35 1.36 -15.36
C PRO A 404 -20.82 1.77 -15.27
N GLY A 405 -21.13 2.86 -14.56
CA GLY A 405 -22.47 3.44 -14.52
C GLY A 405 -22.92 4.02 -15.86
N GLU A 406 -22.01 4.61 -16.63
CA GLU A 406 -22.29 5.10 -17.99
C GLU A 406 -22.43 3.95 -18.98
N LEU A 407 -21.61 2.90 -18.89
CA LEU A 407 -21.78 1.67 -19.67
C LEU A 407 -23.13 1.02 -19.37
N LEU A 408 -23.50 0.88 -18.10
CA LEU A 408 -24.81 0.36 -17.71
C LEU A 408 -25.96 1.26 -18.20
N LYS A 409 -25.76 2.59 -18.19
CA LYS A 409 -26.74 3.54 -18.73
C LYS A 409 -26.87 3.39 -20.25
N LEU A 410 -25.76 3.26 -20.97
CA LEU A 410 -25.75 3.03 -22.41
C LEU A 410 -26.34 1.68 -22.79
N GLU A 411 -26.06 0.64 -22.02
CA GLU A 411 -26.64 -0.68 -22.21
C GLU A 411 -28.16 -0.65 -21.95
N LYS A 412 -28.61 0.01 -20.87
CA LYS A 412 -30.05 0.26 -20.62
C LYS A 412 -30.69 1.04 -21.77
N LEU A 413 -30.01 2.05 -22.30
CA LEU A 413 -30.47 2.81 -23.46
C LEU A 413 -30.52 1.95 -24.73
N ALA A 414 -29.54 1.06 -24.95
CA ALA A 414 -29.50 0.14 -26.07
C ALA A 414 -30.60 -0.93 -25.98
N VAL A 415 -30.84 -1.50 -24.80
CA VAL A 415 -31.95 -2.43 -24.53
C VAL A 415 -33.28 -1.71 -24.74
N LYS A 416 -33.44 -0.48 -24.24
CA LYS A 416 -34.65 0.33 -24.45
C LYS A 416 -34.87 0.65 -25.93
N ALA A 417 -33.81 0.96 -26.68
CA ALA A 417 -33.85 1.20 -28.12
C ALA A 417 -34.22 -0.06 -28.90
N ARG A 418 -33.76 -1.24 -28.47
CA ARG A 418 -34.14 -2.55 -29.06
C ARG A 418 -35.57 -2.97 -28.69
N ALA A 419 -36.04 -2.59 -27.50
CA ALA A 419 -37.37 -2.91 -27.01
C ALA A 419 -38.45 -1.93 -27.48
N SER A 420 -38.08 -0.73 -27.93
CA SER A 420 -38.98 0.19 -28.62
C SER A 420 -39.14 -0.27 -30.07
N PRO A 421 -40.37 -0.62 -30.53
CA PRO A 421 -40.60 -0.93 -31.92
C PRO A 421 -40.09 0.24 -32.77
N SER A 422 -39.17 -0.03 -33.69
CA SER A 422 -38.66 0.98 -34.60
C SER A 422 -39.82 1.51 -35.43
N VAL A 423 -40.26 2.73 -35.10
CA VAL A 423 -41.32 3.50 -35.77
C VAL A 423 -42.71 2.91 -35.50
N SER A 424 -43.58 3.68 -34.84
CA SER A 424 -45.00 3.30 -34.74
C SER A 424 -45.60 3.15 -36.15
N PRO A 425 -46.61 2.30 -36.36
CA PRO A 425 -47.26 2.17 -37.66
C PRO A 425 -47.69 3.53 -38.25
N GLU A 426 -48.10 4.49 -37.42
CA GLU A 426 -48.43 5.84 -37.85
C GLU A 426 -47.21 6.61 -38.37
N ALA A 427 -46.06 6.51 -37.69
CA ALA A 427 -44.84 7.18 -38.12
C ALA A 427 -44.24 6.54 -39.39
N ARG A 428 -44.48 5.24 -39.63
CA ARG A 428 -44.12 4.58 -40.90
C ARG A 428 -45.00 5.07 -42.04
N MET A 429 -46.31 5.12 -41.83
CA MET A 429 -47.27 5.66 -42.82
C MET A 429 -47.00 7.14 -43.12
N ALA A 430 -46.69 7.96 -42.11
CA ALA A 430 -46.34 9.35 -42.32
C ALA A 430 -45.09 9.51 -43.20
N ARG A 431 -44.08 8.67 -43.00
CA ARG A 431 -42.84 8.69 -43.79
C ARG A 431 -43.08 8.22 -45.23
N GLU A 432 -43.90 7.19 -45.42
CA GLU A 432 -44.33 6.72 -46.75
C GLU A 432 -45.12 7.79 -47.50
N HIS A 433 -46.02 8.51 -46.82
CA HIS A 433 -46.76 9.64 -47.41
C HIS A 433 -45.85 10.79 -47.84
N VAL A 434 -44.87 11.17 -47.00
CA VAL A 434 -43.89 12.22 -47.34
C VAL A 434 -43.04 11.80 -48.54
N ASN A 435 -42.56 10.55 -48.57
CA ASN A 435 -41.78 10.04 -49.69
C ASN A 435 -42.61 10.01 -50.99
N ALA A 436 -43.85 9.52 -50.93
CA ALA A 436 -44.76 9.50 -52.08
C ALA A 436 -45.10 10.92 -52.59
N TYR A 437 -45.22 11.90 -51.68
CA TYR A 437 -45.38 13.30 -52.06
C TYR A 437 -44.17 13.82 -52.84
N TRP A 438 -42.95 13.56 -52.35
CA TRP A 438 -41.72 14.00 -53.01
C TRP A 438 -41.47 13.30 -54.34
N GLU A 439 -41.81 12.02 -54.47
CA GLU A 439 -41.74 11.31 -55.74
C GLU A 439 -42.73 11.87 -56.78
N ARG A 440 -43.97 12.20 -56.38
CA ARG A 440 -44.92 12.88 -57.27
C ARG A 440 -44.41 14.25 -57.71
N LYS A 441 -43.85 15.02 -56.77
CA LYS A 441 -43.23 16.33 -57.04
C LYS A 441 -42.05 16.20 -58.00
N ARG A 442 -41.24 15.15 -57.87
CA ARG A 442 -40.08 14.90 -58.74
C ARG A 442 -40.51 14.50 -60.15
N ARG A 443 -41.46 13.57 -60.29
CA ARG A 443 -42.01 13.21 -61.61
C ARG A 443 -42.64 14.39 -62.34
N ALA A 444 -43.42 15.21 -61.61
CA ALA A 444 -44.00 16.43 -62.20
C ALA A 444 -42.91 17.43 -62.62
N TRP A 445 -41.80 17.49 -61.90
CA TRP A 445 -40.63 18.28 -62.29
C TRP A 445 -39.96 17.73 -63.55
N ASP A 446 -39.76 16.42 -63.63
CA ASP A 446 -39.14 15.76 -64.77
C ASP A 446 -40.02 15.91 -66.04
N GLU A 447 -41.34 15.77 -65.92
CA GLU A 447 -42.30 16.02 -67.01
C GLU A 447 -42.27 17.47 -67.50
N LEU A 448 -42.16 18.45 -66.59
CA LEU A 448 -42.04 19.86 -66.95
C LEU A 448 -40.69 20.17 -67.63
N GLU A 449 -39.61 19.48 -67.25
CA GLU A 449 -38.34 19.57 -67.96
C GLU A 449 -38.44 19.00 -69.38
N ASP A 450 -39.04 17.81 -69.55
CA ASP A 450 -39.22 17.15 -70.85
C ASP A 450 -40.12 17.95 -71.81
N MET A 451 -41.11 18.68 -71.29
CA MET A 451 -41.95 19.59 -72.07
C MET A 451 -41.26 20.92 -72.45
N GLY A 452 -39.97 21.09 -72.15
CA GLY A 452 -39.19 22.28 -72.50
C GLY A 452 -39.42 23.49 -71.59
N PHE A 453 -40.23 23.35 -70.53
CA PHE A 453 -40.46 24.40 -69.53
C PHE A 453 -39.35 24.51 -68.49
N GLY A 454 -38.41 23.56 -68.47
CA GLY A 454 -37.24 23.56 -67.57
C GLY A 454 -36.37 24.82 -67.66
N TYR A 455 -36.39 25.54 -68.79
CA TYR A 455 -35.66 26.81 -68.96
C TYR A 455 -36.38 28.01 -68.33
N PHE A 456 -37.72 28.01 -68.31
CA PHE A 456 -38.52 29.09 -67.70
C PHE A 456 -38.55 29.00 -66.18
N LEU A 457 -38.59 27.79 -65.60
CA LEU A 457 -38.66 27.61 -64.14
C LEU A 457 -37.30 27.79 -63.44
N ARG A 458 -36.18 27.46 -64.08
CA ARG A 458 -34.83 27.73 -63.53
C ARG A 458 -34.50 29.23 -63.43
N ASN A 459 -35.17 30.07 -64.21
CA ASN A 459 -34.97 31.53 -64.19
C ASN A 459 -36.04 32.30 -63.39
N ALA A 460 -37.13 31.64 -62.97
CA ALA A 460 -38.19 32.26 -62.17
C ALA A 460 -37.98 32.15 -60.65
N GLY A 461 -36.86 31.54 -60.21
CA GLY A 461 -36.48 31.36 -58.81
C GLY A 461 -35.35 32.28 -58.33
N LYS A 462 -35.26 33.49 -58.90
CA LYS A 462 -34.63 34.65 -58.27
C LYS A 462 -35.70 35.58 -57.73
#